data_AF-A0A7S2LCQ8-F1
#
_entry.id   AF-A0A7S2LCQ8-F1
#
_cell.length_a   1.000
_cell.length_b   1.000
_cell.length_c   1.000
_cell.angle_alpha   90.00
_cell.angle_beta   90.00
_cell.angle_gamma   90.00
#
_symmetry.space_group_name_H-M   'P 1'
#
loop_
_entity.id
_entity.type
_entity.pdbx_description
1 polymer ?
#
loop_
_entity_poly.entity_id
_entity_poly.type
_entity_poly.pdbx_seq_one_letter_code
_entity_poly.pdbx_strand_id
1 'polypeptide(L)'
;IALTSAEIELMKNWMQEALADAMMGYTQWREWKEQIEPSRDKELSLSISGALVIDPQTGSIVSRASQERKLQGIAGDASNHQTWASFPDYINPLSTAPLLAIQGVSRIERQV
;
A
#
# COMPACT_ATOMS: atom_id res chain seq x y z
N ILE A 1 -25.63 -11.16 13.70
CA ILE A 1 -25.74 -9.71 13.43
C ILE A 1 -25.52 -9.55 11.92
N ALA A 2 -26.49 -9.00 11.20
CA ALA A 2 -26.38 -8.76 9.76
C ALA A 2 -26.06 -7.28 9.54
N LEU A 3 -25.23 -6.98 8.54
CA LEU A 3 -24.97 -5.61 8.12
C LEU A 3 -26.24 -4.98 7.54
N THR A 4 -26.45 -3.71 7.86
CA THR A 4 -27.48 -2.88 7.23
C THR A 4 -27.14 -2.61 5.77
N SER A 5 -28.13 -2.28 4.94
CA SER A 5 -27.91 -1.90 3.55
C SER A 5 -26.96 -0.71 3.40
N ALA A 6 -27.01 0.24 4.34
CA ALA A 6 -26.11 1.39 4.35
C ALA A 6 -24.66 0.99 4.63
N GLU A 7 -24.43 0.10 5.60
CA GLU A 7 -23.09 -0.44 5.87
C GLU A 7 -22.54 -1.25 4.70
N ILE A 8 -23.39 -2.01 4.01
CA ILE A 8 -23.00 -2.75 2.79
C ILE A 8 -22.57 -1.78 1.67
N GLU A 9 -23.31 -0.70 1.43
CA GLU A 9 -22.93 0.30 0.43
C GLU A 9 -21.62 1.01 0.80
N LEU A 10 -21.42 1.35 2.08
CA LEU A 10 -20.15 1.90 2.55
C LEU A 10 -18.99 0.92 2.33
N MET A 11 -19.18 -0.36 2.67
CA MET A 11 -18.18 -1.39 2.41
C MET A 11 -17.83 -1.52 0.93
N LYS A 12 -18.81 -1.41 0.02
CA LYS A 12 -18.54 -1.41 -1.43
C LYS A 12 -17.67 -0.25 -1.84
N ASN A 13 -17.96 0.96 -1.37
CA ASN A 13 -17.15 2.15 -1.65
C ASN A 13 -15.73 1.98 -1.10
N TRP A 14 -15.58 1.45 0.11
CA TRP A 14 -14.26 1.20 0.70
C TRP A 14 -13.48 0.09 -0.02
N MET A 15 -14.15 -0.92 -0.55
CA MET A 15 -13.52 -1.92 -1.41
C MET A 15 -13.04 -1.32 -2.73
N GLN A 16 -13.76 -0.36 -3.30
CA GLN A 16 -13.31 0.39 -4.49
C GLN A 16 -12.07 1.23 -4.18
N GLU A 17 -12.04 1.91 -3.03
CA GLU A 17 -10.85 2.65 -2.57
C GLU A 17 -9.66 1.71 -2.31
N ALA A 18 -9.90 0.52 -1.76
CA ALA A 18 -8.86 -0.48 -1.55
C ALA A 18 -8.33 -1.02 -2.89
N LEU A 19 -9.19 -1.18 -3.91
CA LEU A 19 -8.75 -1.52 -5.26
C LEU A 19 -7.89 -0.40 -5.86
N ALA A 20 -8.27 0.87 -5.68
CA ALA A 20 -7.47 2.00 -6.13
C ALA A 20 -6.09 2.05 -5.45
N ASP A 21 -6.02 1.74 -4.15
CA ASP A 21 -4.76 1.59 -3.41
C ASP A 21 -3.90 0.43 -3.96
N ALA A 22 -4.52 -0.69 -4.33
CA ALA A 22 -3.84 -1.82 -4.96
C ALA A 22 -3.22 -1.43 -6.31
N MET A 23 -3.97 -0.69 -7.15
CA MET A 23 -3.49 -0.18 -8.43
C MET A 23 -2.31 0.79 -8.25
N MET A 24 -2.36 1.64 -7.22
CA MET A 24 -1.23 2.51 -6.87
C MET A 24 -0.01 1.69 -6.46
N GLY A 25 -0.19 0.65 -5.64
CA GLY A 25 0.87 -0.30 -5.28
C GLY A 25 1.48 -1.00 -6.50
N TYR A 26 0.67 -1.33 -7.51
CA TYR A 26 1.15 -1.88 -8.77
C TYR A 26 2.00 -0.89 -9.57
N THR A 27 1.59 0.38 -9.64
CA THR A 27 2.42 1.42 -10.27
C THR A 27 3.76 1.57 -9.56
N GLN A 28 3.77 1.63 -8.22
CA GLN A 28 4.99 1.71 -7.41
C GLN A 28 5.91 0.49 -7.65
N TRP A 29 5.34 -0.70 -7.74
CA TRP A 29 6.09 -1.91 -8.07
C TRP A 29 6.73 -1.84 -9.46
N ARG A 30 5.99 -1.38 -10.48
CA ARG A 30 6.55 -1.24 -11.83
C ARG A 30 7.73 -0.27 -11.85
N GLU A 31 7.57 0.89 -11.22
CA GLU A 31 8.63 1.90 -11.12
C GLU A 31 9.88 1.33 -10.43
N TRP A 32 9.71 0.56 -9.35
CA TRP A 32 10.81 -0.13 -8.67
C TRP A 32 11.46 -1.19 -9.56
N LYS A 33 10.65 -2.01 -10.28
CA LYS A 33 11.16 -3.07 -11.16
C LYS A 33 11.99 -2.48 -12.31
N GLU A 34 11.52 -1.40 -12.91
CA GLU A 34 12.23 -0.70 -13.98
C GLU A 34 13.60 -0.18 -13.55
N GLN A 35 13.78 0.19 -12.27
CA GLN A 35 15.05 0.68 -11.73
C GLN A 35 16.08 -0.42 -11.44
N ILE A 36 15.64 -1.65 -11.15
CA ILE A 36 16.51 -2.72 -10.63
C ILE A 36 16.79 -3.81 -11.67
N GLU A 37 15.82 -4.15 -12.51
CA GLU A 37 15.96 -5.17 -13.55
C GLU A 37 15.32 -4.69 -14.88
N PRO A 38 16.04 -3.92 -15.71
CA PRO A 38 15.56 -3.48 -17.01
C PRO A 38 15.43 -4.63 -18.03
N SER A 39 16.00 -5.81 -17.74
CA SER A 39 15.95 -6.98 -18.61
C SER A 39 14.66 -7.79 -18.41
N ARG A 40 13.93 -7.95 -19.51
CA ARG A 40 12.62 -8.62 -19.63
C ARG A 40 12.67 -10.08 -19.20
N ASP A 41 12.44 -10.36 -17.92
CA ASP A 41 12.02 -11.69 -17.51
C ASP A 41 10.72 -11.65 -16.68
N LYS A 42 9.87 -12.62 -17.06
CA LYS A 42 8.49 -12.96 -16.68
C LYS A 42 7.73 -11.96 -15.80
N GLU A 43 6.57 -11.53 -16.30
CA GLU A 43 5.45 -11.13 -15.46
C GLU A 43 5.10 -12.29 -14.53
N LEU A 44 5.74 -12.35 -13.36
CA LEU A 44 5.13 -12.98 -12.21
C LEU A 44 3.79 -12.26 -12.04
N SER A 45 2.69 -13.00 -12.05
CA SER A 45 1.37 -12.48 -11.70
C SER A 45 1.43 -12.04 -10.24
N LEU A 46 1.91 -10.82 -9.99
CA LEU A 46 2.02 -10.26 -8.66
C LEU A 46 0.61 -9.92 -8.20
N SER A 47 0.12 -10.67 -7.21
CA SER A 47 -1.09 -10.28 -6.50
C SER A 47 -0.74 -9.16 -5.54
N ILE A 48 -1.01 -7.92 -5.94
CA ILE A 48 -0.89 -6.76 -5.07
C ILE A 48 -2.25 -6.51 -4.43
N SER A 49 -2.26 -6.47 -3.11
CA SER A 49 -3.44 -6.10 -2.33
C SER A 49 -3.34 -4.64 -1.93
N GLY A 50 -4.46 -3.93 -1.98
CA GLY A 50 -4.60 -2.62 -1.37
C GLY A 50 -5.25 -2.75 -0.01
N ALA A 51 -4.89 -1.85 0.91
CA ALA A 51 -5.47 -1.80 2.23
C ALA A 51 -5.52 -0.36 2.73
N LEU A 52 -6.54 -0.09 3.52
CA LEU A 52 -6.81 1.23 4.06
C LEU A 52 -7.41 1.09 5.46
N VAL A 53 -7.15 2.10 6.29
CA VAL A 53 -7.78 2.26 7.60
C VAL A 53 -8.73 3.43 7.51
N ILE A 54 -9.95 3.23 8.00
CA ILE A 54 -11.02 4.22 7.95
C ILE A 54 -11.43 4.56 9.37
N ASP A 55 -11.69 5.84 9.60
CA ASP A 55 -12.38 6.30 10.79
C ASP A 55 -13.89 6.02 10.64
N PRO A 56 -14.47 5.11 11.43
CA PRO A 56 -15.88 4.76 11.30
C PRO A 56 -16.84 5.89 11.68
N GLN A 57 -16.38 6.91 12.42
CA GLN A 57 -17.24 8.03 12.83
C GLN A 57 -17.43 9.03 11.69
N THR A 58 -16.36 9.29 10.94
CA THR A 58 -16.37 10.29 9.85
C THR A 58 -16.45 9.67 8.47
N GLY A 59 -16.20 8.36 8.34
CA GLY A 59 -16.07 7.66 7.06
C GLY A 59 -14.79 8.04 6.29
N SER A 60 -13.87 8.77 6.92
CA SER A 60 -12.65 9.27 6.28
C SER A 60 -11.55 8.22 6.26
N ILE A 61 -10.77 8.20 5.18
CA ILE A 61 -9.57 7.36 5.09
C ILE A 61 -8.48 7.99 5.95
N VAL A 62 -8.06 7.26 6.99
CA VAL A 62 -6.98 7.65 7.90
C VAL A 62 -5.63 7.32 7.28
N SER A 63 -5.50 6.14 6.67
CA SER A 63 -4.22 5.64 6.14
C SER A 63 -4.44 4.71 4.96
N ARG A 64 -3.46 4.69 4.05
CA ARG A 64 -3.41 3.83 2.86
C ARG A 64 -2.08 3.07 2.83
N ALA A 65 -2.12 1.79 2.47
CA ALA A 65 -0.92 0.97 2.39
C ALA A 65 0.08 1.51 1.34
N SER A 66 -0.40 1.98 0.19
CA SER A 66 0.48 2.56 -0.84
C SER A 66 1.22 3.82 -0.39
N GLN A 67 0.62 4.64 0.49
CA GLN A 67 1.28 5.82 1.05
C GLN A 67 2.41 5.43 1.99
N GLU A 68 2.14 4.48 2.90
CA GLU A 68 3.17 3.92 3.77
C GLU A 68 4.31 3.31 2.94
N ARG A 69 3.95 2.53 1.92
CA ARG A 69 4.93 1.88 1.04
C ARG A 69 5.86 2.89 0.37
N LYS A 70 5.33 4.01 -0.10
CA LYS A 70 6.10 5.13 -0.67
C LYS A 70 6.98 5.85 0.36
N LEU A 71 6.64 5.81 1.64
CA LEU A 71 7.48 6.41 2.68
C LEU A 71 8.56 5.43 3.14
N GLN A 72 8.29 4.13 3.08
CA GLN A 72 9.28 3.08 3.27
C GLN A 72 10.28 3.00 2.11
N GLY A 73 9.96 3.66 1.00
CA GLY A 73 11.04 4.23 0.22
C GLY A 73 10.66 5.18 -0.90
N ILE A 74 11.63 6.05 -1.12
CA ILE A 74 12.21 6.45 -2.40
C ILE A 74 13.58 6.98 -1.93
N ALA A 75 14.68 6.34 -2.33
CA ALA A 75 15.99 6.94 -2.16
C ALA A 75 16.05 8.14 -3.10
N GLY A 76 15.90 9.34 -2.57
CA GLY A 76 16.00 10.60 -3.32
C GLY A 76 17.43 10.94 -3.75
N ASP A 77 18.41 10.05 -3.55
CA ASP A 77 19.81 10.34 -3.80
C ASP A 77 20.50 9.18 -4.51
N ALA A 78 20.79 9.38 -5.80
CA ALA A 78 21.45 8.43 -6.69
C ALA A 78 22.93 8.17 -6.35
N SER A 79 23.42 8.71 -5.22
CA SER A 79 24.81 8.61 -4.77
C SER A 79 25.06 7.50 -3.75
N ASN A 80 24.00 6.94 -3.14
CA ASN A 80 24.08 5.79 -2.26
C ASN A 80 23.28 4.62 -2.86
N HIS A 81 23.99 3.68 -3.48
CA HIS A 81 23.47 2.39 -3.96
C HIS A 81 23.03 1.45 -2.83
N GLN A 82 22.29 1.95 -1.84
CA GLN A 82 21.38 1.13 -1.04
C GLN A 82 20.01 1.26 -1.69
N THR A 83 19.94 0.73 -2.90
CA THR A 83 18.73 0.25 -3.55
C THR A 83 17.90 -0.46 -2.49
N TRP A 84 16.60 -0.20 -2.47
CA TRP A 84 15.71 -0.74 -1.46
C TRP A 84 15.93 -2.24 -1.27
N ALA A 85 16.09 -2.68 -0.02
CA ALA A 85 16.06 -4.11 0.32
C ALA A 85 14.65 -4.74 0.16
N SER A 86 13.63 -3.94 -0.13
CA SER A 86 12.25 -4.41 -0.26
C SER A 86 11.43 -3.62 -1.28
N PHE A 87 11.30 -4.17 -2.50
CA PHE A 87 10.00 -4.70 -2.91
C PHE A 87 10.25 -6.20 -3.07
N PRO A 88 9.57 -7.02 -2.26
CA PRO A 88 8.14 -7.18 -2.39
C PRO A 88 7.37 -7.53 -1.12
N ASP A 89 6.07 -7.28 -1.17
CA ASP A 89 5.09 -7.77 -0.19
C ASP A 89 5.24 -9.30 0.07
N TYR A 90 5.91 -10.05 -0.82
CA TYR A 90 6.22 -11.48 -0.66
C TYR A 90 7.61 -11.82 -0.05
N ILE A 91 8.60 -10.91 -0.01
CA ILE A 91 9.90 -11.17 0.67
C ILE A 91 9.88 -10.59 2.09
N ASN A 92 9.28 -9.40 2.28
CA ASN A 92 9.15 -8.83 3.62
C ASN A 92 7.74 -9.08 4.18
N PRO A 93 7.55 -10.04 5.13
CA PRO A 93 6.25 -10.30 5.73
C PRO A 93 5.71 -9.11 6.54
N LEU A 94 6.56 -8.13 6.88
CA LEU A 94 6.15 -6.89 7.55
C LEU A 94 5.69 -5.79 6.58
N SER A 95 5.85 -5.99 5.27
CA SER A 95 5.41 -5.06 4.21
C SER A 95 4.09 -5.50 3.57
N THR A 96 3.26 -6.28 4.26
CA THR A 96 1.92 -6.61 3.77
C THR A 96 1.01 -5.38 3.83
N ALA A 97 0.08 -5.27 2.87
CA ALA A 97 -0.80 -4.11 2.78
C ALA A 97 -1.53 -3.78 4.11
N PRO A 98 -2.10 -4.74 4.86
CA PRO A 98 -2.73 -4.43 6.14
C PRO A 98 -1.75 -3.84 7.17
N LEU A 99 -0.55 -4.39 7.28
CA LEU A 99 0.47 -3.89 8.21
C LEU A 99 0.93 -2.48 7.84
N LEU A 100 1.12 -2.23 6.54
CA LEU A 100 1.47 -0.90 6.02
C LEU A 100 0.39 0.13 6.33
N ALA A 101 -0.88 -0.21 6.13
CA ALA A 101 -1.99 0.68 6.45
C ALA A 101 -2.04 1.00 7.96
N ILE A 102 -1.85 0.01 8.83
CA ILE A 102 -1.79 0.18 10.30
C ILE A 102 -0.58 1.05 10.71
N GLN A 103 0.60 0.80 10.12
CA GLN A 103 1.80 1.59 10.37
C GLN A 103 1.57 3.07 10.05
N GLY A 104 0.84 3.37 8.97
CA GLY A 104 0.51 4.73 8.61
C GLY A 104 -0.35 5.44 9.64
N VAL A 105 -1.30 4.75 10.28
CA VAL A 105 -2.06 5.29 11.42
C VAL A 105 -1.12 5.64 12.57
N SER A 106 -0.27 4.69 12.98
CA SER A 106 0.66 4.90 14.09
C SER A 106 1.66 6.03 13.83
N ARG A 107 2.06 6.26 12.57
CA ARG A 107 2.88 7.43 12.22
C ARG A 107 2.11 8.73 12.42
N ILE A 108 0.86 8.81 11.93
CA ILE A 108 0.03 10.02 12.06
C ILE A 108 -0.18 10.35 13.54
N GLU A 109 -0.46 9.34 14.38
CA GLU A 109 -0.65 9.53 15.82
C GLU A 109 0.59 10.09 16.54
N ARG A 110 1.80 9.80 16.05
CA ARG A 110 3.06 10.33 16.63
C ARG A 110 3.37 11.77 16.22
N GLN A 111 2.63 12.34 15.28
CA GLN A 111 2.81 13.72 14.82
C GLN A 111 1.94 14.73 15.58
N VAL A 112 1.05 14.24 16.46
CA VAL A 112 0.15 15.01 17.33
C VAL A 112 0.76 15.15 18.72
#